data_AF-Q317J9-F1
#
_entry.id   AF-Q317J9-F1
#
_cell.length_a   1.000
_cell.length_b   1.000
_cell.length_c   1.000
_cell.angle_alpha   90.00
_cell.angle_beta   90.00
_cell.angle_gamma   90.00
#
_symmetry.space_group_name_H-M   'P 1'
#
loop_
_entity.id
_entity.type
_entity.pdbx_description
1 polymer ?
#
loop_
_entity_poly.entity_id
_entity_poly.type
_entity_poly.pdbx_seq_one_letter_code
_entity_poly.pdbx_strand_id
1 'polypeptide(L)' 'MSGEHLVFPDKEDIDLLRAVMRAIEEKHPGRFNDAQKVEAFTKTCDQYDDSLPLERFIKRAIINCVWDRPIIDKDILARD' A
#
# COMPACT_ATOMS: atom_id res chain seq x y z
N MET A 1 -24.98 -7.76 13.09
CA MET A 1 -24.56 -7.64 11.69
C MET A 1 -23.44 -6.61 11.64
N SER A 2 -22.16 -7.04 11.66
CA SER A 2 -21.08 -6.10 11.38
C SER A 2 -21.07 -5.92 9.86
N GLY A 3 -21.75 -4.88 9.38
CA GLY A 3 -21.65 -4.51 7.97
C GLY A 3 -20.18 -4.37 7.60
N GLU A 4 -19.78 -4.96 6.48
CA GLU A 4 -18.42 -4.76 5.98
C GLU A 4 -18.21 -3.27 5.78
N HIS A 5 -17.17 -2.71 6.42
CA HIS A 5 -16.82 -1.31 6.23
C HIS A 5 -16.25 -1.15 4.83
N LEU A 6 -17.08 -0.70 3.90
CA LEU A 6 -16.71 -0.40 2.53
C LEU A 6 -16.08 0.98 2.44
N VAL A 7 -15.05 1.11 1.63
CA VAL A 7 -14.38 2.36 1.30
C VAL A 7 -14.35 2.53 -0.20
N PHE A 8 -14.50 3.77 -0.66
CA PHE A 8 -14.26 4.13 -2.05
C PHE A 8 -12.80 4.56 -2.20
N PRO A 9 -12.03 3.97 -3.12
CA PRO A 9 -10.63 4.34 -3.34
C PRO A 9 -10.48 5.74 -3.91
N ASP A 10 -10.20 6.70 -3.04
CA ASP A 10 -9.99 8.10 -3.41
C ASP A 10 -8.59 8.55 -2.98
N LYS A 11 -7.86 9.20 -3.89
CA LYS A 11 -6.51 9.73 -3.63
C LYS A 11 -6.54 10.94 -2.68
N GLU A 12 -7.68 11.62 -2.58
CA GLU A 12 -7.88 12.77 -1.72
C GLU A 12 -8.36 12.38 -0.31
N ASP A 13 -8.70 11.11 -0.08
CA ASP A 13 -9.12 10.61 1.23
C ASP A 13 -7.92 10.47 2.19
N ILE A 14 -7.72 11.52 2.98
CA ILE A 14 -6.64 11.62 3.97
C ILE A 14 -6.78 10.57 5.07
N ASP A 15 -8.01 10.23 5.46
CA ASP A 15 -8.23 9.27 6.55
C ASP A 15 -7.94 7.83 6.08
N LEU A 16 -8.30 7.52 4.84
CA LEU A 16 -7.92 6.26 4.19
C LEU A 16 -6.40 6.16 3.98
N LEU A 17 -5.74 7.24 3.56
CA LEU A 17 -4.27 7.31 3.47
C LEU A 17 -3.63 7.05 4.83
N ARG A 18 -4.10 7.70 5.90
CA ARG A 18 -3.58 7.49 7.27
C ARG A 18 -3.77 6.06 7.73
N ALA A 19 -4.92 5.44 7.44
CA ALA A 19 -5.18 4.04 7.75
C ALA A 19 -4.18 3.11 7.06
N VAL A 20 -3.88 3.35 5.78
CA VAL A 20 -2.87 2.61 5.03
C VAL A 20 -1.47 2.82 5.60
N MET A 21 -1.05 4.08 5.83
CA MET A 21 0.27 4.40 6.37
C MET A 21 0.49 3.73 7.74
N ARG A 22 -0.52 3.77 8.60
CA ARG A 22 -0.50 3.10 9.91
C ARG A 22 -0.38 1.59 9.76
N ALA A 23 -1.18 0.97 8.89
CA ALA A 23 -1.15 -0.47 8.69
C ALA A 23 0.19 -0.97 8.11
N ILE A 24 0.82 -0.18 7.24
CA ILE A 24 2.16 -0.49 6.71
C ILE A 24 3.19 -0.40 7.84
N GLU A 25 3.16 0.65 8.67
CA GLU A 25 4.09 0.82 9.79
C GLU A 25 3.92 -0.28 10.85
N GLU A 26 2.69 -0.68 11.16
CA GLU A 26 2.40 -1.77 12.11
C GLU A 26 2.93 -3.13 11.64
N LYS A 27 2.85 -3.42 10.32
CA LYS A 27 3.36 -4.69 9.77
C LYS A 27 4.84 -4.68 9.45
N HIS A 28 5.37 -3.52 9.08
CA HIS A 28 6.74 -3.36 8.58
C HIS A 28 7.39 -2.10 9.18
N PRO A 29 7.64 -2.09 10.50
CA PRO A 29 8.10 -0.89 11.21
C PRO A 29 9.44 -0.40 10.67
N GLY A 30 9.53 0.89 10.35
CA GLY A 30 10.72 1.55 9.83
C GLY A 30 11.21 1.08 8.45
N ARG A 31 10.49 0.19 7.77
CA ARG A 31 10.94 -0.40 6.49
C ARG A 31 10.72 0.51 5.29
N PHE A 32 9.71 1.38 5.36
CA PHE A 32 9.28 2.24 4.26
C PHE A 32 9.16 3.68 4.73
N ASN A 33 9.63 4.63 3.90
CA ASN A 33 9.42 6.06 4.16
C ASN A 33 8.01 6.49 3.74
N ASP A 34 7.62 7.72 4.09
CA ASP A 34 6.27 8.22 3.82
C ASP A 34 5.98 8.33 2.31
N ALA A 35 6.96 8.70 1.49
CA ALA A 35 6.79 8.77 0.04
C ALA A 35 6.41 7.40 -0.56
N GLN A 36 7.07 6.32 -0.11
CA GLN A 36 6.76 4.95 -0.53
C GLN A 36 5.37 4.48 -0.08
N LYS A 37 4.93 4.92 1.12
CA LYS A 37 3.58 4.61 1.62
C LYS A 37 2.51 5.35 0.81
N VAL A 38 2.77 6.62 0.48
CA VAL A 38 1.88 7.44 -0.37
C VAL A 38 1.78 6.87 -1.77
N GLU A 39 2.91 6.50 -2.39
CA GLU A 39 2.93 5.87 -3.72
C GLU A 39 2.13 4.56 -3.74
N ALA A 40 2.33 3.70 -2.73
CA ALA A 40 1.57 2.46 -2.60
C ALA A 40 0.07 2.70 -2.45
N PHE A 41 -0.33 3.73 -1.70
CA PHE A 41 -1.72 4.16 -1.58
C PHE A 41 -2.29 4.63 -2.93
N THR A 42 -1.62 5.58 -3.59
CA THR A 42 -2.05 6.12 -4.90
C THR A 42 -2.22 5.02 -5.93
N LYS A 43 -1.24 4.10 -6.03
CA LYS A 43 -1.29 2.95 -6.92
C LYS A 43 -2.44 2.00 -6.60
N THR A 44 -2.81 1.89 -5.32
CA THR A 44 -3.95 1.07 -4.90
C THR A 44 -5.27 1.73 -5.29
N CYS A 45 -5.38 3.06 -5.17
CA CYS A 45 -6.55 3.79 -5.66
C CYS A 45 -6.74 3.62 -7.18
N ASP A 46 -5.66 3.66 -7.95
CA ASP A 46 -5.70 3.46 -9.41
C ASP A 46 -6.11 2.04 -9.87
N GLN A 47 -6.20 1.06 -8.95
CA GLN A 47 -6.54 -0.33 -9.28
C GLN A 47 -8.04 -0.66 -9.13
N TYR A 48 -8.83 0.26 -8.58
CA TYR A 48 -10.20 -0.03 -8.18
C TYR A 48 -11.12 1.14 -8.53
N ASP A 49 -12.15 0.85 -9.32
CA ASP A 49 -13.16 1.83 -9.74
C ASP A 49 -14.46 1.77 -8.91
N ASP A 50 -14.50 0.90 -7.88
CA ASP A 50 -15.68 0.67 -7.04
C ASP A 50 -15.30 0.49 -5.57
N SER A 51 -16.31 0.62 -4.71
CA SER A 51 -16.18 0.43 -3.27
C SER A 51 -15.81 -1.02 -2.93
N LEU A 52 -14.91 -1.17 -1.96
CA LEU A 52 -14.44 -2.47 -1.49
C LEU A 52 -14.24 -2.47 0.02
N PRO A 53 -14.19 -3.66 0.67
CA PRO A 53 -13.91 -3.73 2.10
C PRO A 53 -12.56 -3.09 2.45
N LEU A 54 -12.53 -2.27 3.50
CA LEU A 54 -11.33 -1.58 3.97
C LEU A 54 -10.15 -2.54 4.17
N GLU A 55 -10.40 -3.72 4.74
CA GLU A 55 -9.35 -4.73 4.97
C GLU A 55 -8.71 -5.17 3.64
N ARG A 56 -9.52 -5.36 2.60
CA ARG A 56 -9.04 -5.74 1.26
C ARG A 56 -8.21 -4.62 0.65
N PHE A 57 -8.66 -3.37 0.79
CA PHE A 57 -7.92 -2.20 0.32
C PHE A 57 -6.56 -2.07 1.01
N ILE A 58 -6.53 -2.11 2.35
CA ILE A 58 -5.30 -2.03 3.14
C ILE A 58 -4.34 -3.16 2.76
N LYS A 59 -4.84 -4.40 2.63
CA LYS A 59 -4.02 -5.55 2.23
C LYS A 59 -3.37 -5.33 0.87
N ARG A 60 -4.10 -4.75 -0.10
CA ARG A 60 -3.55 -4.43 -1.41
C ARG A 60 -2.50 -3.32 -1.33
N ALA A 61 -2.73 -2.27 -0.54
CA ALA A 61 -1.76 -1.21 -0.35
C ALA A 61 -0.44 -1.69 0.26
N ILE A 62 -0.50 -2.60 1.25
CA ILE A 62 0.70 -3.24 1.80
C ILE A 62 1.43 -4.05 0.73
N ILE A 63 0.70 -4.82 -0.09
CA ILE A 63 1.30 -5.58 -1.20
C ILE A 63 1.98 -4.62 -2.19
N ASN A 64 1.31 -3.56 -2.61
CA ASN A 64 1.90 -2.57 -3.52
C ASN A 64 3.16 -1.94 -2.90
N CYS A 65 3.16 -1.64 -1.60
CA CYS A 65 4.33 -1.10 -0.89
C CYS A 65 5.51 -2.08 -0.82
N VAL A 66 5.24 -3.38 -0.67
CA VAL A 66 6.28 -4.42 -0.55
C VAL A 66 6.86 -4.82 -1.91
N TRP A 67 6.01 -4.93 -2.93
CA TRP A 67 6.35 -5.52 -4.23
C TRP A 67 6.79 -4.50 -5.29
N ASP A 68 6.65 -3.19 -5.06
CA ASP A 68 7.24 -2.16 -5.94
C ASP A 68 8.76 -2.01 -5.81
N ARG A 69 9.42 -2.84 -4.99
CA ARG A 69 10.86 -3.00 -5.18
C ARG A 69 11.08 -3.83 -6.44
N PRO A 70 11.88 -3.37 -7.43
CA PRO A 70 12.60 -4.32 -8.25
C PRO A 70 13.31 -5.27 -7.27
N ILE A 71 13.20 -6.57 -7.50
CA ILE A 71 14.16 -7.51 -6.93
C ILE A 71 15.50 -6.94 -7.38
N ILE A 72 16.24 -6.31 -6.47
CA ILE A 72 17.64 -6.02 -6.71
C ILE A 72 18.22 -7.41 -6.85
N ASP A 73 18.44 -7.82 -8.10
CA ASP A 73 19.27 -8.98 -8.38
C ASP A 73 20.58 -8.69 -7.66
N LYS A 74 20.82 -9.46 -6.60
CA LYS A 74 22.10 -9.44 -5.89
C LYS A 74 23.23 -10.04 -6.73
N ASP A 75 23.02 -10.22 -8.04
CA ASP A 75 23.97 -10.68 -9.05
C ASP A 75 24.37 -9.61 -10.08
N ILE A 76 24.20 -8.31 -9.78
CA ILE A 76 25.00 -7.25 -10.43
C ILE A 76 26.00 -6.67 -9.44
N LEU A 77 26.70 -7.56 -8.75
CA LEU A 77 28.08 -7.35 -8.36
C LEU A 77 28.86 -8.52 -8.98
N ALA A 78 29.98 -8.22 -9.64
CA ALA A 78 30.95 -9.17 -10.20
C ALA A 78 30.65 -9.78 -11.58
N ARG A 79 30.73 -8.97 -12.64
CA ARG A 79 31.50 -9.32 -13.84
C ARG A 79 32.15 -8.04 -14.41
N ASP A 80 33.41 -7.89 -14.02
CA ASP A 80 34.54 -7.16 -14.63
C ASP A 80 34.34 -5.76 -15.21
#